data_AF-A0A7K4H1Z9-F1
#
_entry.id   AF-A0A7K4H1Z9-F1
#
_cell.length_a   1.000
_cell.length_b   1.000
_cell.length_c   1.000
_cell.angle_alpha   90.00
_cell.angle_beta   90.00
_cell.angle_gamma   90.00
#
_symmetry.space_group_name_H-M   'P 1'
#
loop_
_entity.id
_entity.type
_entity.pdbx_description
1 polymer ?
#
loop_
_entity_poly.entity_id
_entity_poly.type
_entity_poly.pdbx_seq_one_letter_code
_entity_poly.pdbx_strand_id
1 'polypeptide(L)'
;MKLRLILKTTTKKKKDVNLKINIAPSKHIGFINFINLALSQDSPIELSFEKISKTGEREASKIVGQFKLQGKADSQLYELEEQIQNEERKRKKLQQKRKQH
;
A
#
# COMPACT_ATOMS: atom_id res chain seq x y z
N MET A 1 12.02 -4.97 -5.75
CA MET A 1 10.79 -5.67 -5.31
C MET A 1 9.53 -5.21 -6.09
N LYS A 2 8.48 -6.05 -6.20
CA LYS A 2 7.14 -5.66 -6.70
C LYS A 2 6.11 -5.82 -5.56
N LEU A 3 5.40 -4.74 -5.21
CA LEU A 3 4.37 -4.74 -4.16
C LEU A 3 2.96 -4.56 -4.76
N ARG A 4 1.98 -5.31 -4.26
CA ARG A 4 0.58 -5.27 -4.74
C ARG A 4 -0.39 -5.33 -3.57
N LEU A 5 -1.42 -4.49 -3.59
CA LEU A 5 -2.61 -4.65 -2.77
C LEU A 5 -3.54 -5.67 -3.46
N ILE A 6 -4.00 -6.67 -2.73
CA ILE A 6 -4.92 -7.69 -3.23
C ILE A 6 -6.22 -7.60 -2.45
N LEU A 7 -7.29 -7.21 -3.14
CA LEU A 7 -8.65 -7.22 -2.61
C LEU A 7 -9.33 -8.51 -3.08
N LYS A 8 -9.81 -9.32 -2.13
CA LYS A 8 -10.48 -10.60 -2.42
C LYS A 8 -11.91 -10.56 -1.92
N THR A 9 -12.84 -11.07 -2.71
CA THR A 9 -14.23 -11.26 -2.31
C THR A 9 -14.80 -12.51 -2.97
N THR A 10 -15.93 -12.98 -2.47
CA THR A 10 -16.63 -14.15 -3.00
C THR A 10 -18.01 -13.74 -3.48
N THR A 11 -18.36 -14.16 -4.68
CA THR A 11 -19.68 -13.89 -5.28
C THR A 11 -20.77 -14.72 -4.61
N LYS A 12 -22.05 -14.35 -4.83
CA LYS A 12 -23.21 -15.15 -4.38
C LYS A 12 -23.16 -16.62 -4.84
N LYS A 13 -22.47 -16.92 -5.95
CA LYS A 13 -22.27 -18.27 -6.49
C LYS A 13 -21.02 -18.98 -5.93
N LYS A 14 -20.46 -18.51 -4.81
CA LYS A 14 -19.24 -19.04 -4.18
C LYS A 14 -18.00 -19.03 -5.08
N LYS A 15 -17.97 -18.19 -6.11
CA LYS A 15 -16.78 -17.97 -6.94
C LYS A 15 -15.95 -16.83 -6.37
N ASP A 16 -14.65 -17.06 -6.25
CA ASP A 16 -13.69 -16.05 -5.80
C ASP A 16 -13.36 -15.03 -6.89
N VAL A 17 -13.30 -13.77 -6.50
CA VAL A 17 -12.93 -12.63 -7.33
C VAL A 17 -11.83 -11.85 -6.64
N ASN A 18 -10.75 -11.60 -7.37
CA ASN A 18 -9.56 -10.92 -6.86
C ASN A 18 -9.28 -9.68 -7.72
N LEU A 19 -9.16 -8.52 -7.08
CA LEU A 19 -8.66 -7.30 -7.69
C LEU A 19 -7.24 -7.03 -7.19
N LYS A 20 -6.28 -6.90 -8.11
CA LYS A 20 -4.87 -6.65 -7.80
C LYS A 20 -4.50 -5.23 -8.22
N ILE A 21 -4.07 -4.41 -7.27
CA ILE A 21 -3.64 -3.03 -7.49
C ILE A 21 -2.13 -2.97 -7.30
N ASN A 22 -1.39 -2.56 -8.33
CA ASN A 22 0.05 -2.39 -8.23
C ASN A 22 0.37 -1.14 -7.39
N ILE A 23 1.27 -1.28 -6.42
CA ILE A 23 1.78 -0.14 -5.66
C ILE A 23 3.07 0.32 -6.35
N ALA A 24 3.10 1.58 -6.75
CA ALA A 24 4.28 2.17 -7.39
C ALA A 24 5.49 2.12 -6.43
N PRO A 25 6.72 1.87 -6.91
CA PRO A 25 7.90 1.80 -6.05
C PRO A 25 8.11 3.02 -5.14
N SER A 26 7.76 4.22 -5.61
CA SER A 26 7.83 5.46 -4.82
C SER A 26 6.83 5.53 -3.66
N LYS A 27 5.86 4.61 -3.60
CA LYS A 27 4.84 4.52 -2.56
C LYS A 27 5.02 3.31 -1.63
N HIS A 28 6.02 2.45 -1.88
CA HIS A 28 6.22 1.22 -1.08
C HIS A 28 6.44 1.53 0.40
N ILE A 29 7.38 2.42 0.72
CA ILE A 29 7.66 2.80 2.12
C ILE A 29 6.44 3.43 2.78
N GLY A 30 5.84 4.42 2.13
CA GLY A 30 4.67 5.10 2.69
C GLY A 30 3.50 4.14 2.95
N PHE A 31 3.28 3.19 2.04
CA PHE A 31 2.25 2.17 2.20
C PHE A 31 2.53 1.26 3.39
N ILE A 32 3.76 0.75 3.54
CA ILE A 32 4.10 -0.16 4.65
C ILE A 32 4.06 0.56 5.99
N ASN A 33 4.62 1.76 6.07
CA ASN A 33 4.57 2.56 7.29
C ASN A 33 3.11 2.82 7.71
N PHE A 34 2.22 3.08 6.75
CA PHE A 34 0.80 3.23 7.02
C PHE A 34 0.16 1.94 7.59
N ILE A 35 0.46 0.78 6.98
CA ILE A 35 -0.05 -0.51 7.46
C ILE A 35 0.45 -0.80 8.88
N ASN A 36 1.73 -0.58 9.16
CA ASN A 36 2.30 -0.79 10.49
C ASN A 36 1.73 0.16 11.54
N LEU A 37 1.51 1.42 11.16
CA LEU A 37 0.86 2.39 12.04
C LEU A 37 -0.55 1.92 12.41
N ALA A 38 -1.34 1.53 11.40
CA ALA A 38 -2.70 1.05 11.62
C ALA A 38 -2.75 -0.22 12.49
N LEU A 39 -1.82 -1.15 12.29
CA LEU A 39 -1.70 -2.37 13.10
C LEU A 39 -1.26 -2.09 14.53
N SER A 40 -0.19 -1.31 14.71
CA SER A 40 0.36 -0.98 16.04
C SER A 40 -0.61 -0.19 16.92
N GLN A 41 -1.47 0.62 16.31
CA GLN A 41 -2.48 1.43 17.01
C GLN A 41 -3.84 0.74 17.12
N ASP A 42 -4.00 -0.49 16.63
CA ASP A 42 -5.28 -1.21 16.52
C ASP A 42 -6.43 -0.32 15.99
N SER A 43 -6.09 0.59 15.09
CA SER A 43 -6.99 1.60 14.58
C SER A 43 -7.65 1.12 13.29
N PRO A 44 -8.98 1.31 13.13
CA PRO A 44 -9.64 1.01 11.87
C PRO A 44 -9.10 1.92 10.78
N ILE A 45 -8.94 1.36 9.57
CA ILE A 45 -8.64 2.13 8.38
C ILE A 45 -9.88 2.27 7.51
N GLU A 46 -9.93 3.36 6.77
CA GLU A 46 -11.02 3.66 5.85
C GLU A 46 -10.57 3.42 4.41
N LEU A 47 -11.38 2.67 3.66
CA LEU A 47 -11.32 2.61 2.20
C LEU A 47 -12.48 3.42 1.64
N SER A 48 -12.14 4.48 0.92
CA SER A 48 -13.06 5.32 0.18
C SER A 48 -12.54 5.55 -1.24
N PHE A 49 -13.39 6.09 -2.11
CA PHE A 49 -13.04 6.42 -3.49
C PHE A 49 -13.03 7.93 -3.66
N GLU A 50 -12.04 8.46 -4.36
CA GLU A 50 -11.99 9.86 -4.75
C GLU A 50 -12.21 9.95 -6.27
N LYS A 51 -13.22 10.72 -6.68
CA LYS A 51 -13.46 11.03 -8.09
C LYS A 51 -12.70 12.31 -8.41
N ILE A 52 -11.82 12.25 -9.41
CA ILE A 52 -11.08 13.39 -9.91
C ILE A 52 -11.69 13.79 -11.25
N SER A 53 -12.25 15.00 -11.32
CA SER A 53 -12.81 15.55 -12.55
C SER A 53 -11.72 15.97 -13.55
N LYS A 54 -12.11 16.27 -14.79
CA LYS A 54 -11.18 16.84 -15.80
C LYS A 54 -10.63 18.21 -15.39
N THR A 55 -11.33 18.95 -14.54
CA THR A 55 -10.91 20.25 -14.01
C THR A 55 -10.03 20.12 -12.76
N GLY A 56 -9.81 18.90 -12.25
CA GLY A 56 -9.00 18.63 -11.07
C GLY A 56 -9.76 18.73 -9.74
N GLU A 57 -11.06 19.02 -9.78
CA GLU A 57 -11.93 18.97 -8.60
C GLU A 57 -12.02 17.54 -8.08
N ARG A 58 -11.96 17.41 -6.76
CA ARG A 58 -11.97 16.13 -6.06
C ARG A 58 -13.26 16.02 -5.28
N GLU A 59 -14.00 14.96 -5.56
CA GLU A 59 -15.24 14.63 -4.88
C GLU A 59 -15.08 13.29 -4.16
N ALA A 60 -15.25 13.29 -2.84
CA ALA A 60 -15.27 12.05 -2.07
C ALA A 60 -16.52 11.24 -2.43
N SER A 61 -16.33 9.96 -2.74
CA SER A 61 -17.42 9.04 -2.99
C SER A 61 -18.17 8.72 -1.71
N LYS A 62 -19.49 8.49 -1.85
CA LYS A 62 -20.34 7.98 -0.76
C LYS A 62 -20.05 6.52 -0.40
N ILE A 63 -19.28 5.81 -1.23
CA ILE A 63 -18.90 4.42 -0.96
C ILE A 63 -17.67 4.43 -0.05
N VAL A 64 -17.90 4.06 1.20
CA VAL A 64 -16.88 3.97 2.25
C VAL A 64 -16.99 2.65 2.99
N GLY A 65 -15.86 2.10 3.39
CA GLY A 65 -15.78 0.93 4.26
C GLY A 65 -14.69 1.12 5.31
N GLN A 66 -15.03 0.84 6.56
CA GLN A 66 -14.05 0.81 7.66
C GLN A 66 -13.72 -0.63 8.01
N PHE A 67 -12.43 -0.92 8.16
CA PHE A 67 -11.96 -2.26 8.48
C PHE A 67 -10.72 -2.19 9.35
N LYS A 68 -10.63 -3.12 10.30
CA LYS A 68 -9.42 -3.32 11.10
C LYS A 68 -8.48 -4.26 10.37
N LEU A 69 -7.22 -3.88 10.30
CA LEU A 69 -6.18 -4.78 9.83
C LEU A 69 -5.84 -5.81 10.90
N GLN A 70 -5.49 -7.02 10.48
CA GLN A 70 -5.00 -8.08 11.36
C GLN A 70 -3.65 -8.55 10.85
N GLY A 71 -2.62 -8.47 11.68
CA GLY A 71 -1.29 -8.99 11.38
C GLY A 71 -1.27 -10.50 11.53
N LYS A 72 -1.08 -11.23 10.43
CA LYS A 72 -0.70 -12.66 10.50
C LYS A 72 0.83 -12.72 10.48
N ALA A 73 1.42 -12.88 11.66
CA ALA A 73 2.86 -12.98 11.94
C ALA A 73 3.68 -11.68 11.77
N ASP A 74 4.00 -11.03 12.89
CA ASP A 74 4.78 -9.77 12.96
C ASP A 74 6.20 -9.88 12.38
N SER A 75 6.82 -11.07 12.42
CA SER A 75 8.20 -11.26 11.93
C SER A 75 8.36 -11.03 10.42
N GLN A 76 7.36 -11.38 9.61
CA GLN A 76 7.42 -11.24 8.15
C GLN A 76 7.30 -9.79 7.68
N LEU A 77 6.68 -8.91 8.49
CA LEU A 77 6.60 -7.47 8.20
C LEU A 77 7.96 -6.80 8.37
N TYR A 78 8.69 -7.14 9.43
CA TYR A 78 10.03 -6.60 9.68
C TYR A 78 11.03 -6.94 8.56
N GLU A 79 11.04 -8.18 8.09
CA GLU A 79 11.89 -8.59 6.96
C GLU A 79 11.56 -7.82 5.67
N LEU A 80 10.26 -7.58 5.43
CA LEU A 80 9.80 -6.83 4.26
C LEU A 80 10.24 -5.36 4.34
N GLU A 81 10.14 -4.74 5.51
CA GLU A 81 10.62 -3.38 5.75
C GLU A 81 12.12 -3.24 5.48
N GLU A 82 12.92 -4.15 6.03
CA GLU A 82 14.37 -4.11 5.89
C GLU A 82 14.81 -4.22 4.42
N GLN A 83 14.19 -5.14 3.67
CA GLN A 83 14.47 -5.31 2.24
C GLN A 83 14.22 -4.02 1.44
N ILE A 84 13.12 -3.31 1.74
CA ILE A 84 12.74 -2.10 1.02
C ILE A 84 13.65 -0.93 1.38
N GLN A 85 13.98 -0.77 2.66
CA GLN A 85 14.94 0.24 3.09
C GLN A 85 16.30 0.03 2.42
N ASN A 86 16.74 -1.23 2.31
CA ASN A 86 17.99 -1.58 1.63
C ASN A 86 17.95 -1.29 0.12
N GLU A 87 16.84 -1.60 -0.57
CA GLU A 87 16.66 -1.24 -1.99
C GLU A 87 16.68 0.28 -2.22
N GLU A 88 16.03 1.07 -1.34
CA GLU A 88 16.05 2.52 -1.42
C GLU A 88 17.44 3.13 -1.18
N ARG A 89 18.16 2.65 -0.16
CA ARG A 89 19.54 3.08 0.11
C ARG A 89 20.43 2.84 -1.11
N LYS A 90 20.29 1.68 -1.77
CA LYS A 90 21.00 1.38 -3.02
C LYS A 90 20.63 2.34 -4.14
N ARG A 91 19.34 2.63 -4.34
CA ARG A 91 18.87 3.61 -5.35
C ARG A 91 19.42 5.02 -5.12
N LYS A 92 19.39 5.52 -3.88
CA LYS A 92 19.91 6.85 -3.52
C LYS A 92 21.42 6.96 -3.80
N LYS A 93 22.21 5.94 -3.42
CA LYS A 93 23.65 5.87 -3.72
C LYS A 93 23.94 5.88 -5.22
N LEU A 94 23.17 5.14 -6.01
CA LEU A 94 23.32 5.11 -7.48
C LEU A 94 22.96 6.45 -8.14
N GLN A 95 21.91 7.13 -7.65
CA GLN A 95 21.53 8.45 -8.14
C GLN A 95 22.57 9.53 -7.82
N GLN A 96 23.18 9.49 -6.62
CA GLN A 96 24.26 10.41 -6.26
C GLN A 96 25.49 10.24 -7.15
N LYS A 97 25.92 9.00 -7.42
CA LYS A 97 27.04 8.71 -8.34
C LYS A 97 26.82 9.25 -9.75
N ARG A 98 25.57 9.24 -10.24
CA ARG A 98 25.21 9.75 -11.57
C ARG A 98 25.15 11.29 -11.65
N LYS A 99 25.08 11.99 -10.52
CA LYS A 99 25.10 13.47 -10.48
C LYS A 99 26.51 14.05 -10.33
N GLN A 100 27.49 13.22 -10.01
CA GLN A 100 28.90 13.60 -9.85
C GLN A 100 29.74 13.37 -11.13
N HIS A 101 29.13 12.80 -12.16
CA HIS A 101 29.65 12.70 -13.53
C HIS A 101 28.84 13.61 -14.44
#